data_AF-A0A1I8APP5-F1
#
_entry.id   AF-A0A1I8APP5-F1
#
_cell.length_a   1.000
_cell.length_b   1.000
_cell.length_c   1.000
_cell.angle_alpha   90.00
_cell.angle_beta   90.00
_cell.angle_gamma   90.00
#
_symmetry.space_group_name_H-M   'P 1'
#
loop_
_entity.id
_entity.type
_entity.pdbx_description
1 polymer ?
#
loop_
_entity_poly.entity_id
_entity_poly.type
_entity_poly.pdbx_seq_one_letter_code
_entity_poly.pdbx_strand_id
1 'polypeptide(L)'
;EFPLPPPGEDVIGQVQVIKAKYEDTFADIGTANDLGYLEMVAANPGVDPWLPGAGTEIVLPTRFILPPGPREGIVINLAEYRLYYYPKGENVVHTFPLGIGREGWGSPIANTKVTA
;
A
#
# COMPACT_ATOMS: atom_id res chain seq x y z
N GLU A 1 3.56 1.59 -9.87
CA GLU A 1 3.56 2.95 -10.44
C GLU A 1 2.16 3.27 -10.91
N PHE A 2 1.69 4.49 -10.73
CA PHE A 2 0.38 4.95 -11.18
C PHE A 2 0.47 6.34 -11.79
N PRO A 3 -0.29 6.64 -12.87
CA PRO A 3 -0.42 8.01 -13.33
C PRO A 3 -1.12 8.85 -12.27
N LEU A 4 -0.71 10.13 -12.13
CA LEU A 4 -1.44 11.04 -11.27
C LEU A 4 -2.85 11.28 -11.83
N PRO A 5 -3.89 11.28 -10.98
CA PRO A 5 -5.26 11.49 -11.40
C PRO A 5 -5.47 12.97 -11.80
N PRO A 6 -6.53 13.27 -12.58
CA PRO A 6 -6.88 14.64 -12.94
C PRO A 6 -7.06 15.56 -11.72
N PRO A 7 -6.92 16.89 -11.89
CA PRO A 7 -7.18 17.83 -10.81
C PRO A 7 -8.59 17.65 -10.22
N GLY A 8 -8.68 17.52 -8.90
CA GLY A 8 -9.95 17.27 -8.19
C GLY A 8 -10.26 15.80 -7.92
N GLU A 9 -9.44 14.87 -8.43
CA GLU A 9 -9.51 13.44 -8.11
C GLU A 9 -8.28 13.02 -7.29
N ASP A 10 -8.49 12.15 -6.30
CA ASP A 10 -7.45 11.60 -5.43
C ASP A 10 -7.30 10.09 -5.55
N VAL A 11 -8.12 9.43 -6.37
CA VAL A 11 -8.16 7.97 -6.44
C VAL A 11 -7.24 7.47 -7.56
N ILE A 12 -6.38 6.52 -7.24
CA ILE A 12 -5.49 5.85 -8.19
C ILE A 12 -5.62 4.34 -8.10
N GLY A 13 -5.15 3.64 -9.14
CA GLY A 13 -5.18 2.19 -9.21
C GLY A 13 -6.59 1.61 -9.34
N GLN A 14 -6.72 0.32 -9.05
CA GLN A 14 -7.98 -0.43 -9.22
C GLN A 14 -8.03 -1.59 -8.24
N VAL A 15 -9.23 -1.99 -7.82
CA VAL A 15 -9.37 -3.20 -6.98
C VAL A 15 -9.18 -4.42 -7.87
N GLN A 16 -8.36 -5.35 -7.42
CA GLN A 16 -8.15 -6.63 -8.11
C GLN A 16 -8.60 -7.76 -7.20
N VAL A 17 -9.06 -8.86 -7.80
CA VAL A 17 -9.43 -10.08 -7.09
C VAL A 17 -8.70 -11.23 -7.76
N ILE A 18 -8.01 -12.04 -6.95
CA ILE A 18 -7.33 -13.25 -7.40
C ILE A 18 -7.93 -14.46 -6.71
N LYS A 19 -7.63 -15.66 -7.21
CA LYS A 19 -7.95 -16.91 -6.52
C LYS A 19 -6.68 -17.45 -5.87
N ALA A 20 -6.75 -17.69 -4.56
CA ALA A 20 -5.64 -18.27 -3.82
C ALA A 20 -5.35 -19.71 -4.29
N LYS A 21 -4.08 -20.08 -4.31
CA LYS A 21 -3.61 -21.46 -4.38
C LYS A 21 -3.57 -22.06 -2.98
N TYR A 22 -3.43 -23.38 -2.91
CA TYR A 22 -3.40 -24.11 -1.64
C TYR A 22 -2.27 -23.64 -0.72
N GLU A 23 -1.11 -23.31 -1.29
CA GLU A 23 0.11 -22.95 -0.57
C GLU A 23 0.31 -21.44 -0.39
N ASP A 24 -0.62 -20.62 -0.89
CA ASP A 24 -0.48 -19.16 -0.79
C ASP A 24 -0.67 -18.71 0.66
N THR A 25 0.13 -17.73 1.08
CA THR A 25 -0.12 -16.96 2.30
C THR A 25 -0.34 -15.49 1.95
N PHE A 26 -0.92 -14.70 2.84
CA PHE A 26 -1.06 -13.26 2.64
C PHE A 26 0.29 -12.55 2.57
N ALA A 27 1.33 -13.09 3.24
CA ALA A 27 2.67 -12.55 3.15
C ALA A 27 3.28 -12.77 1.75
N ASP A 28 3.09 -13.96 1.18
CA ASP A 28 3.59 -14.29 -0.16
C ASP A 28 2.83 -13.52 -1.24
N ILE A 29 1.49 -13.51 -1.17
CA ILE A 29 0.64 -12.73 -2.07
C ILE A 29 1.00 -11.26 -1.97
N GLY A 30 1.17 -10.73 -0.74
CA GLY A 30 1.51 -9.33 -0.53
C GLY A 30 2.85 -8.97 -1.17
N THR A 31 3.89 -9.76 -0.91
CA THR A 31 5.23 -9.56 -1.47
C THR A 31 5.21 -9.60 -3.00
N ALA A 32 4.46 -10.52 -3.61
CA ALA A 32 4.35 -10.63 -5.06
C ALA A 32 3.61 -9.45 -5.73
N ASN A 33 2.88 -8.64 -4.97
CA ASN A 33 2.01 -7.58 -5.48
C ASN A 33 2.31 -6.19 -4.90
N ASP A 34 3.45 -5.99 -4.23
CA ASP A 34 3.82 -4.74 -3.54
C ASP A 34 2.76 -4.29 -2.50
N LEU A 35 2.29 -5.26 -1.70
CA LEU A 35 1.34 -5.07 -0.62
C LEU A 35 1.92 -5.60 0.71
N GLY A 36 1.65 -4.88 1.78
CA GLY A 36 1.94 -5.25 3.15
C GLY A 36 0.97 -6.29 3.69
N TYR A 37 1.46 -7.06 4.64
CA TYR A 37 0.66 -8.08 5.31
C TYR A 37 -0.60 -7.51 5.99
N LEU A 38 -0.47 -6.38 6.70
CA LEU A 38 -1.59 -5.80 7.45
C LEU A 38 -2.70 -5.27 6.53
N GLU A 39 -2.37 -4.70 5.37
CA GLU A 39 -3.39 -4.26 4.41
C GLU A 39 -4.10 -5.44 3.75
N MET A 40 -3.39 -6.55 3.48
CA MET A 40 -4.01 -7.79 3.00
C MET A 40 -5.01 -8.36 4.00
N VAL A 41 -4.64 -8.40 5.29
CA VAL A 41 -5.54 -8.82 6.38
C VAL A 41 -6.76 -7.90 6.48
N ALA A 42 -6.54 -6.58 6.42
CA ALA A 42 -7.63 -5.60 6.53
C ALA A 42 -8.61 -5.69 5.36
N ALA A 43 -8.14 -5.95 4.14
CA ALA A 43 -8.96 -6.06 2.94
C ALA A 43 -9.79 -7.35 2.87
N ASN A 44 -9.39 -8.40 3.60
CA ASN A 44 -9.96 -9.76 3.48
C ASN A 44 -10.46 -10.28 4.85
N PRO A 45 -11.47 -9.65 5.47
CA PRO A 45 -11.97 -10.09 6.77
C PRO A 45 -12.56 -11.50 6.70
N GLY A 46 -12.15 -12.36 7.64
CA GLY A 46 -12.65 -13.74 7.76
C GLY A 46 -11.90 -14.77 6.92
N VAL A 47 -10.93 -14.36 6.12
CA VAL A 47 -10.01 -15.28 5.43
C VAL A 47 -8.80 -15.55 6.32
N ASP A 48 -8.40 -16.82 6.45
CA ASP A 48 -7.19 -17.19 7.17
C ASP A 48 -5.95 -16.67 6.42
N PRO A 49 -5.11 -15.78 7.00
CA PRO A 49 -3.94 -15.22 6.32
C PRO A 49 -2.83 -16.23 6.04
N TRP A 50 -2.78 -17.36 6.76
CA TRP A 50 -1.74 -18.38 6.65
C TRP A 50 -2.15 -19.55 5.77
N LEU A 51 -3.46 -19.80 5.66
CA LEU A 51 -4.01 -20.82 4.78
C LEU A 51 -5.36 -20.35 4.21
N PRO A 52 -5.37 -19.39 3.25
CA PRO A 52 -6.60 -18.85 2.67
C PRO A 52 -7.48 -19.92 2.02
N GLY A 53 -6.87 -21.03 1.59
CA GLY A 53 -7.52 -22.15 0.94
C GLY A 53 -7.59 -21.99 -0.58
N ALA A 54 -7.42 -23.10 -1.30
CA ALA A 54 -7.43 -23.08 -2.75
C ALA A 54 -8.79 -22.63 -3.30
N GLY A 55 -8.77 -21.69 -4.25
CA GLY A 55 -9.97 -21.16 -4.90
C GLY A 55 -10.66 -20.02 -4.14
N THR A 56 -10.24 -19.71 -2.91
CA THR A 56 -10.74 -18.55 -2.15
C THR A 56 -10.44 -17.26 -2.91
N GLU A 57 -11.44 -16.38 -3.02
CA GLU A 57 -11.28 -15.08 -3.64
C GLU A 57 -10.58 -14.12 -2.67
N ILE A 58 -9.43 -13.61 -3.09
CA ILE A 58 -8.61 -12.67 -2.32
C ILE A 58 -8.66 -11.32 -3.01
N VAL A 59 -9.12 -10.31 -2.27
CA VAL A 59 -9.10 -8.91 -2.68
C VAL A 59 -7.70 -8.36 -2.49
N LEU A 60 -7.13 -7.82 -3.57
CA LEU A 60 -5.88 -7.06 -3.52
C LEU A 60 -6.23 -5.56 -3.42
N PRO A 61 -5.90 -4.89 -2.29
CA PRO A 61 -6.16 -3.46 -2.09
C PRO A 61 -5.22 -2.57 -2.93
N THR A 62 -5.24 -2.71 -4.25
CA THR A 62 -4.41 -1.96 -5.21
C THR A 62 -5.08 -0.68 -5.73
N ARG A 63 -6.09 -0.20 -5.00
CA ARG A 63 -6.77 1.09 -5.22
C ARG A 63 -6.52 1.97 -4.01
N PHE A 64 -5.92 3.13 -4.24
CA PHE A 64 -5.49 4.02 -3.17
C PHE A 64 -6.16 5.39 -3.29
N ILE A 65 -6.32 6.04 -2.14
CA ILE A 65 -6.68 7.45 -2.07
C ILE A 65 -5.39 8.18 -1.72
N LEU A 66 -4.97 9.11 -2.56
CA LEU A 66 -3.76 9.88 -2.34
C LEU A 66 -3.91 10.73 -1.06
N PRO A 67 -2.89 10.77 -0.19
CA PRO A 67 -2.93 11.59 1.01
C PRO A 67 -3.16 13.07 0.67
N PRO A 68 -3.87 13.82 1.55
CA PRO A 68 -4.05 15.25 1.35
C PRO A 68 -2.72 16.00 1.46
N GLY A 69 -2.61 17.11 0.72
CA GLY A 69 -1.44 17.98 0.73
C GLY A 69 -0.64 17.96 -0.57
N PRO A 70 0.59 18.50 -0.56
CA PRO A 70 1.43 18.56 -1.75
C PRO A 70 1.81 17.16 -2.24
N ARG A 71 1.61 16.91 -3.54
CA ARG A 71 2.03 15.68 -4.23
C ARG A 71 3.47 15.81 -4.71
N GLU A 72 4.39 16.00 -3.77
CA GLU A 72 5.80 16.30 -4.04
C GLU A 72 6.74 15.45 -3.17
N GLY A 73 7.81 14.91 -3.76
CA GLY A 73 8.83 14.18 -3.02
C GLY A 73 8.28 12.91 -2.38
N ILE A 74 8.58 12.68 -1.10
CA ILE A 74 8.16 11.49 -0.35
C ILE A 74 7.12 11.89 0.68
N VAL A 75 5.95 11.25 0.64
CA VAL A 75 4.88 11.36 1.63
C VAL A 75 4.69 9.99 2.27
N ILE A 76 4.83 9.90 3.59
CA ILE A 76 4.59 8.66 4.34
C ILE A 76 3.26 8.79 5.06
N ASN A 77 2.32 7.89 4.75
CA ASN A 77 1.07 7.74 5.47
C ASN A 77 1.21 6.60 6.49
N LEU A 78 1.34 6.98 7.76
CA LEU A 78 1.51 6.02 8.87
C LEU A 78 0.27 5.16 9.10
N ALA A 79 -0.94 5.70 8.87
CA ALA A 79 -2.19 4.96 9.08
C ALA A 79 -2.40 3.85 8.04
N GLU A 80 -1.89 4.07 6.82
CA GLU A 80 -1.96 3.12 5.72
C GLU A 80 -0.71 2.25 5.59
N TYR A 81 0.31 2.47 6.43
CA TYR A 81 1.60 1.78 6.34
C TYR A 81 2.18 1.88 4.91
N ARG A 82 2.09 3.08 4.31
CA ARG A 82 2.38 3.25 2.88
C ARG A 82 3.17 4.52 2.61
N LEU A 83 4.17 4.40 1.75
CA LEU A 83 4.97 5.49 1.23
C LEU A 83 4.49 5.83 -0.18
N TYR A 84 4.31 7.12 -0.44
CA TYR A 84 4.00 7.69 -1.74
C TYR A 84 5.19 8.53 -2.20
N TYR A 85 5.73 8.23 -3.39
CA TYR A 85 6.83 8.96 -3.99
C TYR A 85 6.37 9.63 -5.30
N TYR A 86 6.54 10.95 -5.35
CA TYR A 86 6.22 11.82 -6.47
C TYR A 86 7.52 12.33 -7.10
N PRO A 87 8.04 11.65 -8.15
CA PRO A 87 9.25 12.06 -8.83
C PRO A 87 9.10 13.44 -9.49
N LYS A 88 10.16 14.24 -9.45
CA LYS A 88 10.14 15.60 -9.97
C LYS A 88 10.11 15.59 -11.49
N GLY A 89 9.11 16.27 -12.07
CA GLY A 89 8.98 16.41 -13.52
C GLY A 89 8.22 15.28 -14.21
N GLU A 90 7.68 14.33 -13.44
CA GLU A 90 6.90 13.22 -13.94
C GLU A 90 5.48 13.26 -13.37
N ASN A 91 4.48 12.92 -14.20
CA ASN A 91 3.07 12.94 -13.78
C ASN A 91 2.63 11.56 -13.25
N VAL A 92 3.42 11.00 -12.35
CA VAL A 92 3.23 9.66 -11.78
C VAL A 92 3.42 9.68 -10.26
N VAL A 93 2.96 8.62 -9.62
CA VAL A 93 3.20 8.33 -8.21
C VAL A 93 3.57 6.86 -8.05
N HIS A 94 4.61 6.60 -7.27
CA HIS A 94 5.00 5.26 -6.85
C HIS A 94 4.53 5.05 -5.42
N THR A 95 3.99 3.87 -5.12
CA THR A 95 3.50 3.52 -3.78
C THR A 95 4.21 2.27 -3.31
N PHE A 96 4.66 2.27 -2.05
CA PHE A 96 5.35 1.13 -1.48
C PHE A 96 4.80 0.83 -0.08
N PRO A 97 4.59 -0.46 0.28
CA PRO A 97 4.27 -0.81 1.64
C PRO A 97 5.48 -0.49 2.55
N LEU A 98 5.19 -0.05 3.77
CA LEU A 98 6.19 0.44 4.72
C LEU A 98 5.94 -0.11 6.12
N GLY A 99 6.97 -0.67 6.74
CA GLY A 99 6.95 -0.94 8.18
C GLY A 99 7.22 0.34 8.98
N ILE A 100 6.46 0.56 10.06
CA ILE A 100 6.65 1.69 10.98
C ILE A 100 7.23 1.21 12.31
N GLY A 101 7.76 2.15 13.09
CA GLY A 101 8.26 1.87 14.42
C GLY A 101 7.20 1.29 15.36
N ARG A 102 7.61 0.36 16.22
CA ARG A 102 6.74 -0.28 17.22
C ARG A 102 6.29 0.70 18.30
N GLU A 103 5.30 0.29 19.10
CA GLU A 103 4.85 1.06 20.26
C GLU A 103 6.03 1.46 21.18
N GLY A 104 6.04 2.73 21.60
CA GLY A 104 7.17 3.35 22.32
C GLY A 104 8.36 3.80 21.46
N TRP A 105 8.36 3.46 20.16
CA TRP A 105 9.39 3.80 19.17
C TRP A 105 8.74 4.25 17.85
N GLY A 106 7.63 4.98 17.94
CA GLY A 106 6.83 5.36 16.78
C GLY A 106 7.62 6.21 15.78
N SER A 107 7.33 6.00 14.49
CA SER A 107 7.83 6.89 13.44
C SER A 107 7.28 8.30 13.68
N PRO A 108 8.13 9.34 13.76
CA PRO A 108 7.67 10.69 14.08
C PRO A 108 6.86 11.29 12.93
N ILE A 109 5.87 12.12 13.27
CA ILE A 109 5.17 12.98 12.31
C ILE A 109 6.01 14.25 12.15
N ALA A 110 6.68 14.40 11.00
CA ALA A 110 7.56 15.53 10.73
C ALA A 110 7.76 15.76 9.23
N ASN A 111 8.16 16.98 8.88
CA ASN A 111 8.77 17.29 7.59
C ASN A 111 10.28 17.11 7.71
N THR A 112 10.84 16.23 6.90
CA THR A 112 12.27 15.92 6.88
C THR A 112 12.78 15.79 5.45
N LYS A 113 14.07 15.58 5.28
CA LYS A 113 14.71 15.36 3.98
C LYS A 113 15.65 14.17 4.03
N VAL A 114 15.81 13.50 2.89
CA VAL A 114 16.82 12.46 2.74
C VAL A 114 18.21 13.11 2.77
N THR A 115 19.10 12.58 3.60
CA THR A 115 20.51 12.97 3.70
C THR A 115 21.39 11.74 3.58
N ALA A 116 22.65 11.92 3.18
CA ALA A 116 23.66 10.85 3.17
C ALA A 116 24.18 10.56 4.58
#